data_AF-A0A7J3X7Y0-F1
#
_entry.id   AF-A0A7J3X7Y0-F1
#
_cell.length_a   1.000
_cell.length_b   1.000
_cell.length_c   1.000
_cell.angle_alpha   90.00
_cell.angle_beta   90.00
_cell.angle_gamma   90.00
#
_symmetry.space_group_name_H-M   'P 1'
#
loop_
_entity.id
_entity.type
_entity.pdbx_description
1 polymer ?
#
loop_
_entity_poly.entity_id
_entity_poly.type
_entity_poly.pdbx_seq_one_letter_code
_entity_poly.pdbx_strand_id
1 'polypeptide(L)' 'MLVRVLAGDRASREILASVVVSPLAEEVLISDALAEELGVQILYPRRGIWKFADEDKVRESERDFERNCA' A
#
# COMPACT_ATOMS: atom_id res chain seq x y z
N MET A 1 -12.05 -6.36 -7.02
CA MET A 1 -12.39 -5.55 -5.84
C MET A 1 -11.87 -4.14 -6.06
N LEU A 2 -12.61 -3.10 -5.67
CA LEU A 2 -12.10 -1.73 -5.75
C LEU A 2 -11.17 -1.45 -4.58
N VAL A 3 -9.99 -0.91 -4.87
CA VAL A 3 -8.97 -0.54 -3.88
C VAL A 3 -8.48 0.87 -4.14
N ARG A 4 -8.05 1.56 -3.08
CA ARG A 4 -7.41 2.87 -3.14
C ARG A 4 -6.45 3.02 -1.97
N VAL A 5 -5.44 3.87 -2.14
CA VAL A 5 -4.53 4.26 -1.05
C VAL A 5 -5.18 5.36 -0.25
N LEU A 6 -5.15 5.21 1.07
CA LEU A 6 -5.50 6.26 2.02
C LEU A 6 -4.22 6.79 2.65
N ALA A 7 -3.92 8.07 2.40
CA ALA A 7 -2.93 8.83 3.14
C ALA A 7 -3.68 9.84 4.03
N GLY A 8 -3.11 10.19 5.18
CA GLY A 8 -3.77 11.08 6.15
C GLY A 8 -4.23 12.42 5.58
N ASP A 9 -3.64 12.87 4.47
CA ASP A 9 -3.96 14.11 3.77
C ASP A 9 -4.74 13.93 2.45
N ARG A 10 -4.74 12.74 1.84
CA ARG A 10 -5.39 12.48 0.55
C ARG A 10 -5.70 11.00 0.32
N ALA A 11 -6.66 10.73 -0.56
CA ALA A 11 -6.88 9.39 -1.10
C ALA A 11 -6.48 9.32 -2.58
N SER A 12 -6.02 8.16 -3.04
CA SER A 12 -5.86 7.90 -4.47
C SER A 12 -7.21 7.69 -5.16
N ARG A 13 -7.18 7.61 -6.50
CA ARG A 13 -8.31 7.08 -7.27
C ARG A 13 -8.56 5.61 -6.92
N GLU A 14 -9.78 5.15 -7.18
CA GLU A 14 -10.14 3.74 -7.04
C GLU A 14 -9.71 2.94 -8.27
N ILE A 15 -9.08 1.80 -8.02
CA ILE A 15 -8.58 0.86 -9.02
C ILE A 15 -9.28 -0.48 -8.83
N LEU A 16 -9.67 -1.11 -9.94
CA LEU A 16 -10.16 -2.48 -9.90
C LEU A 16 -8.98 -3.44 -9.80
N ALA A 17 -8.83 -4.10 -8.65
CA ALA A 17 -7.77 -5.06 -8.39
C ALA A 17 -8.30 -6.49 -8.16
N SER A 18 -7.48 -7.47 -8.55
CA SER A 18 -7.65 -8.86 -8.14
C SER A 18 -7.02 -9.08 -6.77
N VAL A 19 -7.72 -9.80 -5.89
CA VAL A 19 -7.26 -10.07 -4.53
C VAL A 19 -7.09 -11.57 -4.36
N VAL A 20 -5.92 -11.97 -3.86
CA VAL A 20 -5.61 -13.35 -3.49
C VAL A 20 -5.37 -13.37 -1.99
N VAL A 21 -6.16 -14.14 -1.27
CA VAL A 21 -6.03 -14.28 0.19
C VAL A 21 -5.37 -15.62 0.50
N SER A 22 -4.21 -15.57 1.17
CA SER A 22 -3.51 -16.75 1.65
C SER A 22 -3.53 -16.76 3.19
N PRO A 23 -4.05 -17.81 3.85
CA PRO A 23 -4.05 -17.91 5.30
C PRO A 23 -2.66 -17.97 5.95
N LEU A 24 -1.61 -18.20 5.15
CA LEU A 24 -0.22 -18.33 5.63
C LEU A 24 0.62 -17.09 5.37
N ALA A 25 0.09 -16.10 4.62
CA ALA A 25 0.80 -14.88 4.35
C ALA A 25 0.47 -13.86 5.45
N GLU A 26 1.50 -13.44 6.19
CA GLU A 26 1.38 -12.39 7.22
C GLU A 26 1.50 -10.97 6.62
N GLU A 27 1.90 -10.85 5.35
CA GLU A 27 2.14 -9.58 4.69
C GLU A 27 1.19 -9.36 3.50
N VAL A 28 0.76 -8.11 3.33
CA VAL A 28 0.01 -7.69 2.15
C VAL A 28 0.98 -7.37 1.01
N LEU A 29 0.83 -8.07 -0.11
CA LEU A 29 1.60 -7.83 -1.32
C LEU A 29 0.75 -7.08 -2.35
N ILE A 30 1.35 -6.07 -2.97
CA ILE A 30 0.80 -5.41 -4.16
C ILE A 30 1.70 -5.71 -5.35
N SER A 31 1.10 -5.91 -6.53
CA SER A 31 1.88 -6.03 -7.76
C SER A 31 2.45 -4.68 -8.18
N ASP A 32 3.51 -4.72 -8.97
CA ASP A 32 4.08 -3.56 -9.65
C ASP A 32 3.05 -2.82 -10.52
N ALA A 33 2.23 -3.55 -11.27
CA ALA A 33 1.14 -2.97 -12.08
C ALA A 33 0.12 -2.21 -11.21
N LEU A 34 -0.26 -2.78 -10.06
CA LEU A 34 -1.19 -2.11 -9.15
C LEU A 34 -0.56 -0.88 -8.51
N ALA A 35 0.73 -0.95 -8.14
CA ALA A 35 1.46 0.19 -7.61
C ALA A 35 1.52 1.34 -8.63
N GLU A 36 1.81 1.05 -9.90
CA GLU A 36 1.80 2.05 -10.98
C GLU A 36 0.42 2.68 -11.16
N GLU A 37 -0.65 1.88 -11.20
CA GLU A 37 -2.01 2.39 -11.37
C GLU A 37 -2.48 3.29 -10.21
N LEU A 38 -2.09 2.94 -8.98
CA LEU A 38 -2.35 3.75 -7.80
C LEU A 38 -1.47 5.00 -7.72
N GLY A 39 -0.46 5.11 -8.60
CA GLY A 39 0.52 6.19 -8.58
C GLY A 39 1.44 6.12 -7.36
N VAL A 40 1.78 4.91 -6.89
CA VAL A 40 2.66 4.67 -5.74
C VAL A 40 4.06 4.32 -6.24
N GLN A 41 5.07 5.01 -5.72
CA GLN A 41 6.47 4.65 -5.90
C GLN A 41 7.04 4.11 -4.59
N ILE A 42 7.47 2.85 -4.63
CA ILE A 42 8.13 2.19 -3.49
C ILE A 42 9.61 2.54 -3.51
N LEU A 43 10.10 3.18 -2.45
CA LEU A 43 11.49 3.64 -2.34
C LEU A 43 12.34 2.63 -1.55
N TYR A 44 11.88 2.25 -0.36
CA TYR A 44 12.57 1.27 0.48
C TYR A 44 11.53 0.31 1.08
N PRO A 45 11.21 -0.81 0.39
CA PRO A 45 10.15 -1.74 0.79
C PRO A 45 10.30 -2.24 2.23
N ARG A 46 11.53 -2.68 2.59
CA ARG A 46 11.85 -3.18 3.92
C ARG A 46 11.65 -2.15 5.05
N ARG A 47 11.75 -0.86 4.73
CA ARG A 47 11.56 0.23 5.69
C ARG A 47 10.12 0.78 5.66
N GLY A 48 9.28 0.26 4.77
CA GLY A 48 7.94 0.81 4.52
C GLY A 48 7.97 2.21 3.92
N ILE A 49 9.03 2.60 3.20
CA ILE A 49 9.16 3.96 2.68
C ILE A 49 8.67 4.02 1.23
N TRP A 50 7.74 4.94 0.96
CA TRP A 50 7.10 5.14 -0.34
C TRP A 50 6.72 6.60 -0.56
N LYS A 51 6.26 6.95 -1.76
CA LYS A 51 5.66 8.28 -2.07
C LYS A 51 4.63 8.15 -3.19
N PHE A 52 3.75 9.12 -3.37
CA PHE A 52 3.00 9.20 -4.62
C PHE A 52 3.93 9.65 -5.76
N ALA A 53 3.63 9.21 -6.98
CA ALA A 53 4.41 9.52 -8.17
C ALA A 53 4.32 11.01 -8.55
N ASP A 54 3.26 11.71 -8.12
CA ASP A 54 2.98 13.12 -8.40
C ASP A 54 3.57 14.08 -7.35
N GLU A 55 4.40 13.59 -6.43
CA GLU A 55 4.97 14.40 -5.35
C GLU A 55 6.40 13.95 -4.94
N ASP A 56 7.05 14.77 -4.10
CA ASP A 56 8.34 14.46 -3.47
C ASP A 56 8.24 14.17 -1.97
N LYS A 57 7.02 14.20 -1.42
CA LYS A 57 6.79 13.92 -0.01
C LYS A 57 6.90 12.42 0.26
N VAL A 58 7.95 12.04 0.98
CA VAL A 58 8.17 10.67 1.43
C VAL A 58 7.19 10.32 2.56
N ARG A 59 6.66 9.10 2.51
CA ARG A 59 5.69 8.53 3.43
C ARG A 59 6.20 7.21 3.97
N GLU A 60 5.73 6.88 5.17
CA GLU A 60 5.93 5.59 5.80
C GLU A 60 4.60 4.81 5.76
N SER A 61 4.67 3.50 5.52
CA SER A 61 3.51 2.62 5.66
C SER A 61 3.08 2.58 7.12
N GLU A 62 1.76 2.54 7.33
CA GLU A 62 1.23 2.21 8.64
C GLU A 62 1.79 0.85 9.07
N ARG A 63 2.21 0.75 10.33
CA ARG A 63 2.66 -0.53 10.86
C ARG A 63 1.44 -1.43 10.99
N ASP A 64 1.46 -2.59 10.35
CA ASP A 64 0.52 -3.66 10.63
C ASP A 64 0.67 -4.02 12.12
N PHE A 65 -0.28 -3.54 12.92
CA PHE A 65 -0.28 -3.71 14.36
C PHE A 65 -0.89 -5.08 14.67
N GLU A 66 -0.16 -6.16 14.35
CA GLU A 66 -0.35 -7.43 15.07
C GLU A 66 0.28 -7.30 16.48
N ARG A 67 -0.38 -6.48 17.29
CA ARG A 67 -0.51 -6.67 18.74
C ARG A 67 -1.96 -6.39 19.10
N ASN A 68 -2.83 -7.32 18.73
CA ASN A 68 -4.07 -7.54 19.46
C ASN A 68 -4.38 -9.03 19.51
N CYS A 69 -3.50 -9.78 20.17
CA CYS A 69 -3.99 -10.85 21.04
C CYS A 69 -4.62 -10.15 22.25
N ALA A 70 -5.95 -9.99 22.21
CA ALA A 70 -6.80 -9.82 23.37
C ALA A 70 -8.15 -10.47 23.06
#